data_AF-A0A967M4R3-F1
#
_entry.id   AF-A0A967M4R3-F1
#
_cell.length_a   1.000
_cell.length_b   1.000
_cell.length_c   1.000
_cell.angle_alpha   90.00
_cell.angle_beta   90.00
_cell.angle_gamma   90.00
#
_symmetry.space_group_name_H-M   'P 1'
#
loop_
_entity.id
_entity.type
_entity.pdbx_description
1 polymer ?
#
loop_
_entity_poly.entity_id
_entity_poly.type
_entity_poly.pdbx_seq_one_letter_code
_entity_poly.pdbx_strand_id
1 'polypeptide(L)' 'MQSGVIHVEGLYPDDRPVKNARISVKDSNGVELIKGRADEKGRFSFPIPKIDTLKITVGDMLGHRTTVKLRQSVIEAEQN' A
#
# COMPACT_ATOMS: atom_id res chain seq x y z
N MET A 1 6.35 21.77 0.55
CA MET A 1 5.55 20.67 1.12
C MET A 1 5.94 19.41 0.38
N GLN A 2 6.89 18.64 0.90
CA GLN A 2 7.41 17.47 0.19
C GLN A 2 6.57 16.26 0.61
N SER A 3 5.39 16.16 0.00
CA SER A 3 4.43 15.09 0.26
C SER A 3 5.08 13.74 -0.06
N GLY A 4 5.37 12.94 0.95
CA GLY A 4 5.94 11.61 0.72
C GLY A 4 4.91 10.73 0.03
N VAL A 5 5.37 9.93 -0.93
CA VAL A 5 4.54 9.03 -1.72
C VAL A 5 4.91 7.61 -1.35
N ILE A 6 3.91 6.82 -0.96
CA ILE A 6 4.08 5.39 -0.76
C ILE A 6 3.89 4.71 -2.11
N HIS A 7 4.87 3.90 -2.49
CA HIS A 7 4.82 3.04 -3.67
C HIS A 7 4.55 1.61 -3.22
N VAL A 8 3.52 1.00 -3.79
CA VAL A 8 3.15 -0.39 -3.55
C VAL A 8 3.25 -1.15 -4.86
N GLU A 9 4.02 -2.23 -4.84
CA GLU A 9 4.23 -3.11 -5.99
C GLU A 9 3.81 -4.52 -5.62
N GLY A 10 2.77 -5.02 -6.29
CA GLY A 10 2.31 -6.40 -6.17
C GLY A 10 2.98 -7.24 -7.24
N LEU A 11 3.93 -8.08 -6.85
CA LEU A 11 4.58 -9.06 -7.71
C LEU A 11 4.27 -10.48 -7.20
N TYR A 12 4.03 -11.40 -8.13
CA TYR A 12 4.04 -12.83 -7.83
C TYR A 12 5.48 -13.31 -7.60
N PRO A 13 5.69 -14.49 -6.98
CA PRO A 13 7.03 -15.08 -6.79
C PRO A 13 7.81 -15.32 -8.10
N ASP A 14 7.11 -15.28 -9.23
CA ASP A 14 7.58 -15.47 -10.59
C ASP A 14 7.82 -14.12 -11.32
N ASP A 15 8.02 -13.03 -10.55
CA ASP A 15 8.20 -11.64 -11.02
C ASP A 15 7.06 -11.05 -11.86
N ARG A 16 5.94 -11.77 -11.99
CA ARG A 16 4.77 -11.30 -12.73
C ARG A 16 3.98 -10.26 -11.93
N PRO A 17 3.54 -9.16 -12.56
CA PRO A 17 2.74 -8.15 -11.88
C PRO A 17 1.34 -8.66 -11.55
N VAL A 18 0.88 -8.37 -10.34
CA VAL A 18 -0.48 -8.64 -9.89
C VAL A 18 -1.40 -7.55 -10.43
N LYS A 19 -1.80 -7.69 -11.70
CA LYS A 19 -2.68 -6.73 -12.37
C LYS A 19 -4.00 -6.56 -11.63
N ASN A 20 -4.51 -5.34 -11.53
CA ASN A 20 -5.79 -5.03 -10.88
C ASN A 20 -5.87 -5.51 -9.41
N ALA A 21 -4.74 -5.68 -8.73
CA ALA A 21 -4.73 -6.01 -7.31
C ALA A 21 -5.51 -4.97 -6.52
N ARG A 22 -6.42 -5.42 -5.65
CA ARG A 22 -7.13 -4.55 -4.71
C ARG A 22 -6.17 -4.12 -3.61
N ILE A 23 -6.08 -2.80 -3.42
CA ILE A 23 -5.27 -2.22 -2.36
C ILE A 23 -6.18 -1.50 -1.37
N SER A 24 -6.01 -1.80 -0.09
CA SER A 24 -6.69 -1.13 1.03
C SER A 24 -5.63 -0.73 2.05
N VAL A 25 -5.64 0.54 2.43
CA VAL A 25 -4.73 1.12 3.41
C VAL A 25 -5.56 1.52 4.60
N LYS A 26 -5.22 0.97 5.77
CA LYS A 26 -5.87 1.28 7.04
C LYS A 26 -4.89 1.89 8.02
N ASP A 27 -5.38 2.70 8.94
CA ASP A 27 -4.58 3.18 10.07
C ASP A 27 -4.44 2.13 11.18
N SER A 28 -3.81 2.52 12.29
CA SER A 28 -3.63 1.68 13.47
C SER A 28 -4.94 1.31 14.17
N ASN A 29 -5.98 2.13 14.01
CA ASN A 29 -7.33 1.91 14.53
C ASN A 29 -8.18 1.04 13.60
N GLY A 30 -7.68 0.69 12.41
CA GLY A 30 -8.40 -0.10 11.40
C GLY A 30 -9.33 0.74 10.51
N VAL A 31 -9.23 2.07 10.56
CA VAL A 31 -9.97 2.99 9.69
C VAL A 31 -9.39 2.93 8.27
N GLU A 32 -10.23 2.70 7.27
CA GLU A 32 -9.79 2.72 5.86
C GLU A 32 -9.54 4.15 5.41
N LEU A 33 -8.28 4.46 5.11
CA LEU A 33 -7.84 5.77 4.63
C LEU A 33 -7.85 5.84 3.10
N ILE A 34 -7.37 4.77 2.46
CA ILE A 34 -7.21 4.71 1.00
C ILE A 34 -7.69 3.36 0.51
N LYS A 35 -8.40 3.38 -0.62
CA LYS A 35 -8.84 2.19 -1.34
C LYS A 35 -8.60 2.40 -2.82
N GLY A 36 -8.01 1.41 -3.47
CA GLY A 36 -7.65 1.51 -4.88
C GLY A 36 -7.43 0.15 -5.53
N ARG A 37 -7.03 0.21 -6.80
CA ARG A 37 -6.56 -0.95 -7.55
C ARG A 37 -5.21 -0.63 -8.18
N ALA A 38 -4.32 -1.61 -8.16
CA ALA A 38 -3.06 -1.53 -8.88
C ALA A 38 -3.29 -1.49 -10.39
N ASP A 39 -2.36 -0.85 -11.10
CA ASP A 39 -2.36 -0.76 -12.55
C ASP A 39 -2.04 -2.10 -13.24
N GLU A 40 -1.94 -2.10 -14.57
CA GLU A 40 -1.56 -3.29 -15.35
C GLU A 40 -0.13 -3.79 -15.09
N LYS A 41 0.70 -2.99 -14.41
CA LYS A 41 2.03 -3.35 -13.96
C LYS A 41 2.04 -3.76 -12.48
N GLY A 42 0.88 -3.89 -11.84
CA GLY A 42 0.78 -4.26 -10.43
C GLY A 42 1.26 -3.17 -9.47
N ARG A 43 1.33 -1.92 -9.93
CA ARG A 43 1.83 -0.78 -9.16
C ARG A 43 0.69 0.14 -8.74
N PHE A 44 0.85 0.72 -7.56
CA PHE A 44 -0.06 1.72 -7.03
C PHE A 44 0.72 2.70 -6.16
N SER A 45 0.44 3.98 -6.31
CA SER A 45 1.12 5.03 -5.57
C SER A 45 0.11 6.00 -4.99
N PHE A 46 0.35 6.43 -3.76
CA PHE A 46 -0.53 7.36 -3.07
C PHE A 46 0.27 8.24 -2.11
N PRO A 47 -0.17 9.48 -1.86
CA PRO A 47 0.46 10.34 -0.86
C PRO A 47 0.24 9.74 0.53
N ILE A 48 1.20 9.91 1.44
CA ILE A 48 1.06 9.51 2.84
C ILE A 48 -0.18 10.22 3.42
N PRO A 49 -1.27 9.49 3.76
CA PRO A 49 -2.50 10.12 4.20
C PRO A 49 -2.41 10.62 5.65
N LYS A 50 -1.55 9.99 6.45
CA LYS A 50 -1.40 10.24 7.88
C LYS A 50 -0.06 9.68 8.37
N ILE A 51 0.58 10.41 9.28
CA ILE A 51 1.73 9.91 10.05
C ILE A 51 1.19 8.99 11.16
N ASP A 52 1.10 7.69 10.86
CA ASP A 52 0.57 6.66 11.75
C ASP A 52 1.12 5.29 11.30
N THR A 53 0.87 4.24 12.06
CA THR A 53 1.12 2.87 11.61
C THR A 53 0.08 2.46 10.59
N LEU A 54 0.48 2.36 9.32
CA LEU A 54 -0.39 1.98 8.21
C LEU A 54 -0.37 0.48 7.97
N LYS A 55 -1.54 -0.09 7.70
CA LYS A 55 -1.74 -1.48 7.30
C LYS A 55 -2.18 -1.52 5.84
N ILE A 56 -1.26 -1.92 4.98
CA ILE A 56 -1.46 -1.99 3.53
C ILE A 56 -1.81 -3.44 3.20
N THR A 57 -2.99 -3.66 2.66
CA THR A 57 -3.48 -4.97 2.24
C THR A 57 -3.56 -5.00 0.72
N VAL A 58 -2.85 -5.93 0.09
CA VAL A 58 -2.86 -6.15 -1.35
C VAL A 58 -3.48 -7.52 -1.60
N GLY A 59 -4.53 -7.60 -2.40
CA GLY A 59 -5.14 -8.88 -2.74
C GLY A 59 -5.62 -8.96 -4.18
N ASP A 60 -5.54 -10.14 -4.78
CA ASP A 60 -6.01 -10.39 -6.14
C ASP A 60 -7.45 -10.94 -6.15
N MET A 61 -8.00 -11.12 -7.36
CA MET A 61 -9.34 -11.72 -7.55
C MET A 61 -9.36 -13.24 -7.32
N LEU A 62 -8.19 -13.89 -7.26
CA LEU A 62 -8.06 -15.34 -7.04
C LEU A 62 -8.01 -15.69 -5.54
N GLY A 63 -7.97 -14.69 -4.66
CA GLY A 63 -8.01 -14.86 -3.21
C GLY A 63 -6.65 -14.76 -2.53
N HIS A 64 -5.55 -14.57 -3.26
CA HIS A 64 -4.26 -14.31 -2.63
C HIS A 64 -4.28 -12.92 -2.00
N ARG A 65 -3.80 -12.81 -0.76
CA ARG A 65 -3.76 -11.55 -0.04
C ARG A 65 -2.52 -11.45 0.83
N THR A 66 -1.78 -10.36 0.65
CA THR A 66 -0.63 -10.00 1.46
C THR A 66 -0.99 -8.77 2.28
N THR A 67 -0.52 -8.72 3.52
CA THR A 67 -0.68 -7.55 4.38
C THR A 67 0.69 -7.11 4.89
N VAL A 68 1.02 -5.85 4.64
CA VAL A 68 2.25 -5.20 5.07
C VAL A 68 1.91 -4.14 6.11
N LYS A 69 2.69 -4.10 7.19
CA LYS A 69 2.54 -3.11 8.25
C LYS A 69 3.68 -2.11 8.16
N LEU A 70 3.38 -0.89 7.76
CA LEU A 70 4.31 0.22 7.70
C LEU A 70 4.23 1.00 9.01
N ARG A 71 5.34 1.09 9.76
CA ARG A 71 5.37 1.77 11.06
C ARG A 71 5.46 3.28 10.87
N GLN A 72 4.88 4.04 11.81
CA GLN A 72 4.97 5.49 11.79
C GLN A 72 6.41 6.00 11.70
N SER A 73 7.36 5.37 12.41
CA SER A 73 8.75 5.83 12.47
C SER A 73 9.44 5.83 11.10
N VAL A 74 9.02 4.92 10.22
CA VAL A 74 9.51 4.89 8.82
C VAL A 74 8.90 6.05 8.05
N ILE A 75 7.60 6.27 8.21
CA ILE A 75 6.87 7.35 7.52
C ILE A 75 7.36 8.73 7.96
N GLU A 76 7.64 8.91 9.26
CA GLU A 76 8.22 10.14 9.81
C GLU A 76 9.62 10.42 9.25
N ALA A 77 10.46 9.38 9.14
CA ALA A 77 11.81 9.51 8.59
C ALA A 77 11.81 9.92 7.11
N GLU A 78 10.83 9.46 6.32
CA GLU A 78 10.68 9.84 4.89
C GLU A 78 10.11 11.26 4.69
N GLN A 79 9.66 11.92 5.77
CA GLN A 79 9.07 13.26 5.72
C GLN A 79 9.94 14.34 6.39
N ASN A 80 11.09 13.97 6.94
CA ASN A 80 11.98 14.85 7.69
C ASN A 80 13.37 14.94 7.05
#